data_AF-A0A954WJA5-F1
#
_entry.id   AF-A0A954WJA5-F1
#
_cell.length_a   1.000
_cell.length_b   1.000
_cell.length_c   1.000
_cell.angle_alpha   90.00
_cell.angle_beta   90.00
_cell.angle_gamma   90.00
#
_symmetry.space_group_name_H-M   'P 1'
#
loop_
_entity.id
_entity.type
_entity.pdbx_description
1 polymer ?
#
loop_
_entity_poly.entity_id
_entity_poly.type
_entity_poly.pdbx_seq_one_letter_code
_entity_poly.pdbx_strand_id
1 'polypeptide(L)'
;MGRSSICHFVVCLLFAAGALSAAAGEQANPAPEEPAKAEPAAQGFTWFDNYGLAMKHAEQQKQLLLVVFTDAKRQLRPNLDELFGSADLQPLLADVTAVKLPVDARVQVGGKPLRLLGHHAFSHLQGQAGLAIIDLRDADSRYFRQVVSIFPFHAGRTLDSFQLRTLLTLPSGSLTQRTLVFAVRTHPERPQSALASWHPVLAAEAESHSGHQANIGLQGHHQWESRFHRISGQIGSTATEVCAESWPGQGLFAAALECVHSWRQSSGHWSAVSGRQRLFGYDMKLGRNGIWYATGIFGR
;
A
#
# COMPACT_ATOMS: atom_id res chain seq x y z
N MET A 1 -56.14 -18.36 -6.72
CA MET A 1 -57.09 -17.38 -6.15
C MET A 1 -56.52 -15.97 -6.38
N GLY A 2 -57.30 -15.09 -7.02
CA GLY A 2 -57.12 -13.61 -7.16
C GLY A 2 -55.89 -13.11 -7.93
N ARG A 3 -55.91 -12.78 -9.23
CA ARG A 3 -56.52 -11.62 -9.97
C ARG A 3 -55.93 -10.23 -9.63
N SER A 4 -55.25 -9.62 -10.63
CA SER A 4 -55.54 -8.35 -11.33
C SER A 4 -54.21 -7.76 -11.87
N SER A 5 -53.85 -7.75 -13.17
CA SER A 5 -54.37 -7.07 -14.37
C SER A 5 -54.48 -5.54 -14.30
N ILE A 6 -53.80 -4.86 -15.25
CA ILE A 6 -54.21 -3.74 -16.16
C ILE A 6 -52.93 -2.95 -16.57
N CYS A 7 -52.43 -3.10 -17.82
CA CYS A 7 -52.69 -2.32 -19.07
C CYS A 7 -52.00 -0.93 -19.13
N HIS A 8 -50.97 -0.78 -19.98
CA HIS A 8 -50.95 -0.21 -21.35
C HIS A 8 -50.72 1.31 -21.39
N PHE A 9 -49.67 1.78 -22.09
CA PHE A 9 -49.83 2.66 -23.26
C PHE A 9 -48.52 2.77 -24.07
N VAL A 10 -48.63 2.38 -25.33
CA VAL A 10 -47.68 2.58 -26.44
C VAL A 10 -48.09 3.86 -27.15
N VAL A 11 -47.12 4.71 -27.53
CA VAL A 11 -47.30 5.65 -28.66
C VAL A 11 -45.98 5.76 -29.42
N CYS A 12 -45.93 5.06 -30.57
CA CYS A 12 -45.06 5.38 -31.69
C CYS A 12 -45.71 6.49 -32.52
N LEU A 13 -44.93 7.45 -33.01
CA LEU A 13 -45.33 8.34 -34.08
C LEU A 13 -44.26 8.33 -35.18
N LEU A 14 -44.61 7.63 -36.26
CA LEU A 14 -44.03 7.76 -37.59
C LEU A 14 -44.82 8.83 -38.34
N PHE A 15 -44.15 9.75 -39.01
CA PHE A 15 -44.67 10.43 -40.19
C PHE A 15 -43.58 10.46 -41.26
N ALA A 16 -43.96 10.00 -42.44
CA ALA A 16 -43.18 10.03 -43.67
C ALA A 16 -44.01 10.70 -44.78
N ALA A 17 -43.28 11.12 -45.83
CA ALA A 17 -43.67 11.71 -47.12
C ALA A 17 -43.45 13.24 -47.17
N GLY A 18 -42.81 13.82 -48.19
CA GLY A 18 -42.30 13.32 -49.46
C GLY A 18 -41.45 14.40 -50.16
N ALA A 19 -40.72 14.00 -51.20
CA ALA A 19 -39.68 14.76 -51.90
C ALA A 19 -40.18 15.91 -52.80
N LEU A 20 -39.32 16.91 -53.05
CA LEU A 20 -38.82 17.26 -54.39
C LEU A 20 -37.73 18.37 -54.34
N SER A 21 -36.81 18.27 -55.30
CA SER A 21 -35.53 18.95 -55.46
C SER A 21 -35.62 20.40 -55.94
N ALA A 22 -34.70 21.27 -55.48
CA ALA A 22 -34.12 22.36 -56.28
C ALA A 22 -32.77 22.81 -55.70
N ALA A 23 -31.77 22.91 -56.57
CA ALA A 23 -30.43 23.39 -56.27
C ALA A 23 -30.36 24.93 -56.36
N ALA A 24 -29.71 25.57 -55.39
CA ALA A 24 -29.08 26.88 -55.52
C ALA A 24 -28.09 27.04 -54.35
N GLY A 25 -26.85 27.40 -54.66
CA GLY A 25 -25.79 27.55 -53.66
C GLY A 25 -25.98 28.80 -52.82
N GLU A 26 -25.70 28.69 -51.52
CA GLU A 26 -25.55 29.85 -50.65
C GLU A 26 -24.53 29.57 -49.54
N GLN A 27 -23.81 30.61 -49.19
CA GLN A 27 -22.52 30.62 -48.50
C GLN A 27 -22.55 29.95 -47.11
N ALA A 28 -21.52 29.15 -46.83
CA ALA A 28 -21.32 28.52 -45.53
C ALA A 28 -21.03 29.58 -44.45
N ASN A 29 -22.02 29.85 -43.61
CA ASN A 29 -21.79 30.45 -42.29
C ASN A 29 -21.16 29.39 -41.37
N PRO A 30 -20.14 29.74 -40.58
CA PRO A 30 -19.57 28.81 -39.60
C PRO A 30 -20.62 28.48 -38.54
N ALA A 31 -20.70 27.19 -38.20
CA ALA A 31 -21.53 26.68 -37.10
C ALA A 31 -21.10 27.33 -35.77
N PRO A 32 -22.02 27.55 -34.82
CA PRO A 32 -21.66 27.99 -33.49
C PRO A 32 -20.77 26.92 -32.84
N GLU A 33 -19.55 27.31 -32.47
CA GLU A 33 -18.66 26.50 -31.66
C GLU A 33 -19.41 26.08 -30.39
N GLU A 34 -19.69 24.79 -30.28
CA GLU A 34 -20.22 24.17 -29.08
C GLU A 34 -19.23 24.48 -27.95
N PRO A 35 -19.64 25.16 -26.86
CA PRO A 35 -18.70 25.52 -25.81
C PRO A 35 -18.10 24.22 -25.28
N ALA A 36 -16.79 24.08 -25.47
CA ALA A 36 -16.01 22.97 -24.94
C ALA A 36 -16.44 22.78 -23.48
N LYS A 37 -17.02 21.61 -23.17
CA LYS A 37 -17.30 21.19 -21.80
C LYS A 37 -16.00 21.41 -21.03
N ALA A 38 -15.99 22.43 -20.16
CA ALA A 38 -14.90 22.63 -19.24
C ALA A 38 -14.70 21.30 -18.52
N GLU A 39 -13.56 20.66 -18.74
CA GLU A 39 -13.15 19.53 -17.92
C GLU A 39 -13.28 20.00 -16.47
N PRO A 40 -14.01 19.24 -15.61
CA PRO A 40 -14.14 19.63 -14.23
C PRO A 40 -12.72 19.74 -13.67
N ALA A 41 -12.34 20.95 -13.25
CA ALA A 41 -11.08 21.20 -12.58
C ALA A 41 -10.94 20.14 -11.49
N ALA A 42 -9.89 19.31 -11.58
CA ALA A 42 -9.64 18.24 -10.65
C ALA A 42 -9.77 18.81 -9.23
N GLN A 43 -10.81 18.39 -8.49
CA GLN A 43 -10.97 18.79 -7.11
C GLN A 43 -9.72 18.31 -6.38
N GLY A 44 -8.88 19.25 -5.96
CA GLY A 44 -7.58 18.96 -5.38
C GLY A 44 -7.73 18.05 -4.17
N PHE A 45 -6.78 17.11 -4.03
CA PHE A 45 -6.72 16.25 -2.86
C PHE A 45 -6.58 17.09 -1.58
N THR A 46 -7.42 16.82 -0.57
CA THR A 46 -7.47 17.64 0.66
C THR A 46 -6.45 17.15 1.68
N TRP A 47 -5.52 18.02 2.04
CA TRP A 47 -4.53 17.77 3.08
C TRP A 47 -4.93 18.38 4.41
N PHE A 48 -4.80 17.61 5.49
CA PHE A 48 -4.70 18.18 6.83
C PHE A 48 -3.29 18.74 7.06
N ASP A 49 -3.19 19.77 7.90
CA ASP A 49 -1.93 20.33 8.41
C ASP A 49 -1.76 20.11 9.93
N ASN A 50 -2.77 19.54 10.57
CA ASN A 50 -2.81 19.26 12.00
C ASN A 50 -2.96 17.75 12.24
N TYR A 51 -1.91 17.13 12.79
CA TYR A 51 -1.89 15.70 13.09
C TYR A 51 -3.04 15.24 13.99
N GLY A 52 -3.38 16.03 15.01
CA GLY A 52 -4.44 15.68 15.97
C GLY A 52 -5.83 15.69 15.33
N LEU A 53 -6.12 16.66 14.45
CA LEU A 53 -7.37 16.71 13.69
C LEU A 53 -7.44 15.57 12.67
N ALA A 54 -6.34 15.29 11.96
CA ALA A 54 -6.27 14.21 10.99
C ALA A 54 -6.46 12.83 11.64
N MET A 55 -5.83 12.58 12.78
CA MET A 55 -6.02 11.34 13.56
C MET A 55 -7.48 11.15 13.97
N LYS A 56 -8.11 12.19 14.52
CA LYS A 56 -9.53 12.13 14.93
C LYS A 56 -10.44 11.88 13.74
N HIS A 57 -10.22 12.58 12.63
CA HIS A 57 -11.00 12.40 11.41
C HIS A 57 -10.85 10.98 10.85
N ALA A 58 -9.62 10.51 10.68
CA ALA A 58 -9.33 9.18 10.14
C ALA A 58 -9.95 8.06 11.00
N GLU A 59 -9.90 8.20 12.33
CA GLU A 59 -10.52 7.25 13.25
C GLU A 59 -12.05 7.26 13.16
N GLN A 60 -12.67 8.45 13.08
CA GLN A 60 -14.12 8.58 12.90
C GLN A 60 -14.59 7.97 11.57
N GLN A 61 -13.81 8.14 10.51
CA GLN A 61 -14.10 7.60 9.18
C GLN A 61 -13.66 6.13 9.01
N LYS A 62 -12.99 5.54 10.01
CA LYS A 62 -12.40 4.19 9.91
C LYS A 62 -11.49 4.04 8.69
N GLN A 63 -10.59 5.00 8.48
CA GLN A 63 -9.69 5.07 7.33
C GLN A 63 -8.24 4.80 7.71
N LEU A 64 -7.37 4.63 6.71
CA LEU A 64 -5.93 4.79 6.94
C LEU A 64 -5.62 6.28 7.16
N LEU A 65 -4.68 6.58 8.06
CA LEU A 65 -4.06 7.89 8.13
C LEU A 65 -2.70 7.85 7.45
N LEU A 66 -2.55 8.62 6.37
CA LEU A 66 -1.29 8.84 5.68
C LEU A 66 -0.63 10.12 6.20
N VAL A 67 0.53 9.99 6.81
CA VAL A 67 1.33 11.10 7.36
C VAL A 67 2.53 11.32 6.45
N VAL A 68 2.65 12.52 5.87
CA VAL A 68 3.82 12.91 5.09
C VAL A 68 4.62 13.95 5.84
N PHE A 69 5.87 13.61 6.17
CA PHE A 69 6.86 14.53 6.72
C PHE A 69 7.68 15.14 5.58
N THR A 70 7.64 16.46 5.46
CA THR A 70 8.34 17.23 4.42
C THR A 70 9.47 18.06 5.01
N ASP A 71 10.57 18.17 4.28
CA ASP A 71 11.65 19.11 4.58
C ASP A 71 11.57 20.28 3.59
N ALA A 72 11.30 21.49 4.08
CA ALA A 72 11.19 22.68 3.24
C ALA A 72 12.48 22.98 2.44
N LYS A 73 13.63 22.47 2.89
CA LYS A 73 14.91 22.62 2.19
C LYS A 73 15.08 21.63 1.03
N ARG A 74 14.17 20.66 0.88
CA ARG A 74 14.28 19.59 -0.11
C ARG A 74 12.97 19.44 -0.89
N GLN A 75 13.03 19.77 -2.17
CA GLN A 75 11.93 19.49 -3.07
C GLN A 75 11.84 17.99 -3.36
N LEU A 76 10.64 17.43 -3.15
CA LEU A 76 10.32 16.08 -3.57
C LEU A 76 10.02 16.05 -5.08
N ARG A 77 10.39 14.95 -5.74
CA ARG A 77 10.07 14.70 -7.15
C ARG A 77 9.47 13.29 -7.28
N PRO A 78 8.26 13.14 -7.87
CA PRO A 78 7.31 14.21 -8.21
C PRO A 78 6.88 15.03 -6.98
N ASN A 79 6.27 16.20 -7.21
CA ASN A 79 5.63 16.91 -6.10
C ASN A 79 4.48 16.04 -5.57
N LEU A 80 4.31 16.00 -4.24
CA LEU A 80 3.23 15.28 -3.58
C LEU A 80 1.85 15.68 -4.11
N ASP A 81 1.60 16.96 -4.40
CA ASP A 81 0.28 17.39 -4.87
C ASP A 81 -0.03 16.84 -6.28
N GLU A 82 0.98 16.71 -7.13
CA GLU A 82 0.87 16.07 -8.45
C GLU A 82 0.67 14.56 -8.32
N LEU A 83 1.47 13.90 -7.47
CA LEU A 83 1.36 12.48 -7.20
C LEU A 83 -0.04 12.13 -6.68
N PHE A 84 -0.55 12.88 -5.69
CA PHE A 84 -1.87 12.65 -5.11
C PHE A 84 -3.01 13.10 -6.02
N GLY A 85 -2.73 13.91 -7.04
CA GLY A 85 -3.67 14.25 -8.12
C GLY A 85 -3.78 13.17 -9.20
N SER A 86 -2.93 12.13 -9.19
CA SER A 86 -2.89 11.11 -10.24
C SER A 86 -4.18 10.28 -10.26
N ALA A 87 -4.78 10.11 -11.44
CA ALA A 87 -6.09 9.49 -11.62
C ALA A 87 -6.14 8.02 -11.16
N ASP A 88 -5.03 7.29 -11.26
CA ASP A 88 -4.90 5.89 -10.82
C ASP A 88 -4.90 5.72 -9.30
N LEU A 89 -4.63 6.81 -8.55
CA LEU A 89 -4.61 6.83 -7.09
C LEU A 89 -5.93 7.32 -6.48
N GLN A 90 -6.73 8.11 -7.21
CA GLN A 90 -7.97 8.70 -6.69
C GLN A 90 -8.91 7.68 -6.01
N PRO A 91 -9.17 6.47 -6.58
CA PRO A 91 -10.03 5.50 -5.92
C PRO A 91 -9.48 5.01 -4.58
N LEU A 92 -8.15 4.93 -4.43
CA LEU A 92 -7.50 4.50 -3.19
C LEU A 92 -7.43 5.63 -2.17
N LEU A 93 -7.25 6.87 -2.64
CA LEU A 93 -7.15 8.05 -1.80
C LEU A 93 -8.48 8.50 -1.22
N ALA A 94 -9.61 8.11 -1.83
CA ALA A 94 -10.95 8.36 -1.30
C ALA A 94 -11.16 7.76 0.12
N ASP A 95 -10.49 6.65 0.41
CA ASP A 95 -10.56 5.94 1.69
C ASP A 95 -9.36 6.23 2.62
N VAL A 96 -8.66 7.36 2.39
CA VAL A 96 -7.47 7.76 3.14
C VAL A 96 -7.63 9.18 3.63
N THR A 97 -7.44 9.38 4.94
CA THR A 97 -7.18 10.71 5.48
C THR A 97 -5.69 10.98 5.37
N ALA A 98 -5.29 12.15 4.87
CA ALA A 98 -3.88 12.50 4.74
C ALA A 98 -3.51 13.80 5.43
N VAL A 99 -2.32 13.83 6.03
CA VAL A 99 -1.76 15.01 6.70
C VAL A 99 -0.34 15.26 6.21
N LYS A 100 -0.04 16.53 5.90
CA LYS A 100 1.28 17.00 5.46
C LYS A 100 1.87 17.88 6.56
N LEU A 101 3.03 17.49 7.07
CA LEU A 101 3.67 18.12 8.22
C LEU A 101 5.15 18.41 7.93
N PRO A 102 5.73 19.51 8.43
CA PRO A 102 7.17 19.67 8.40
C PRO A 102 7.86 18.65 9.34
N VAL A 103 9.12 18.30 9.05
CA VAL A 103 9.91 17.33 9.86
C VAL A 103 10.09 17.74 11.33
N ASP A 104 9.94 19.02 11.65
CA ASP A 104 10.02 19.58 13.01
C ASP A 104 8.65 19.79 13.67
N ALA A 105 7.55 19.37 13.03
CA ALA A 105 6.20 19.46 13.55
C ALA A 105 6.11 18.92 14.98
N ARG A 106 5.45 19.70 15.84
CA ARG A 106 5.26 19.39 17.26
C ARG A 106 3.80 19.07 17.56
N VAL A 107 3.60 18.08 18.42
CA VAL A 107 2.30 17.68 18.96
C VAL A 107 2.35 17.71 20.48
N GLN A 108 1.18 17.81 21.13
CA GLN A 108 1.08 17.71 22.59
C GLN A 108 0.81 16.26 22.98
N VAL A 109 1.68 15.68 23.81
CA VAL A 109 1.50 14.33 24.39
C VAL A 109 1.67 14.44 25.90
N GLY A 110 0.62 14.12 26.66
CA GLY A 110 0.63 14.30 28.12
C GLY A 110 0.92 15.75 28.56
N GLY A 111 0.44 16.73 27.79
CA GLY A 111 0.67 18.17 28.05
C GLY A 111 2.09 18.67 27.74
N LYS A 112 2.97 17.81 27.23
CA LYS A 112 4.34 18.20 26.83
C LYS A 112 4.46 18.27 25.31
N PRO A 113 5.15 19.30 24.77
CA PRO A 113 5.44 19.36 23.35
C PRO A 113 6.45 18.27 22.98
N LEU A 114 6.10 17.46 21.99
CA LEU A 114 6.95 16.42 21.42
C LEU A 114 7.11 16.68 19.92
N ARG A 115 8.34 16.62 19.40
CA ARG A 115 8.56 16.56 17.94
C ARG A 115 7.98 15.23 17.45
N LEU A 116 6.94 15.27 16.62
CA LEU A 116 6.18 14.08 16.21
C LEU A 116 7.08 13.02 15.59
N LEU A 117 7.96 13.43 14.66
CA LEU A 117 8.92 12.55 13.99
C LEU A 117 9.98 11.96 14.94
N GLY A 118 10.14 12.53 16.15
CA GLY A 118 10.98 11.97 17.22
C GLY A 118 10.28 10.92 18.08
N HIS A 119 8.98 10.67 17.88
CA HIS A 119 8.25 9.62 18.58
C HIS A 119 8.70 8.22 18.09
N HIS A 120 8.75 7.25 19.01
CA HIS A 120 9.28 5.90 18.71
C HIS A 120 8.57 5.19 17.54
N ALA A 121 7.27 5.45 17.36
CA ALA A 121 6.48 4.90 16.26
C ALA A 121 7.00 5.29 14.86
N PHE A 122 7.73 6.41 14.74
CA PHE A 122 8.32 6.88 13.48
C PHE A 122 9.85 6.68 13.44
N SER A 123 10.42 5.93 14.39
CA SER A 123 11.88 5.74 14.51
C SER A 123 12.54 5.19 13.23
N HIS A 124 11.82 4.37 12.46
CA HIS A 124 12.30 3.83 11.19
C HIS A 124 12.37 4.85 10.04
N LEU A 125 11.83 6.07 10.20
CA LEU A 125 12.11 7.22 9.33
C LEU A 125 13.40 7.95 9.72
N GLN A 126 14.04 7.57 10.83
CA GLN A 126 15.36 8.06 11.27
C GLN A 126 15.45 9.60 11.38
N GLY A 127 14.35 10.26 11.73
CA GLY A 127 14.28 11.71 11.85
C GLY A 127 14.29 12.47 10.51
N GLN A 128 14.13 11.77 9.39
CA GLN A 128 14.16 12.33 8.04
C GLN A 128 12.75 12.45 7.42
N ALA A 129 12.65 13.24 6.36
CA ALA A 129 11.44 13.33 5.54
C ALA A 129 11.05 11.96 4.96
N GLY A 130 9.75 11.71 4.89
CA GLY A 130 9.19 10.42 4.49
C GLY A 130 7.70 10.33 4.71
N LEU A 131 7.14 9.18 4.37
CA LEU A 131 5.74 8.84 4.54
C LEU A 131 5.60 7.77 5.62
N ALA A 132 4.53 7.86 6.41
CA ALA A 132 4.08 6.81 7.32
C ALA A 132 2.58 6.57 7.14
N ILE A 133 2.13 5.34 7.34
CA ILE A 133 0.71 4.96 7.31
C ILE A 133 0.33 4.39 8.67
N ILE A 134 -0.74 4.90 9.28
CA ILE A 134 -1.33 4.42 10.51
C ILE A 134 -2.66 3.74 10.20
N ASP A 135 -2.90 2.55 10.76
CA ASP A 135 -4.16 1.83 10.56
C ASP A 135 -5.20 2.25 11.61
N LEU A 136 -6.30 2.87 11.17
CA LEU A 136 -7.42 3.27 12.03
C LEU A 136 -8.76 2.67 11.54
N ARG A 137 -8.71 1.63 10.71
CA ARG A 137 -9.90 1.08 10.04
C ARG A 137 -10.73 0.16 10.92
N ASP A 138 -10.08 -0.58 11.81
CA ASP A 138 -10.70 -1.60 12.63
C ASP A 138 -10.16 -1.53 14.06
N ALA A 139 -11.04 -1.20 15.01
CA ALA A 139 -10.69 -1.04 16.42
C ALA A 139 -10.36 -2.38 17.12
N ASP A 140 -10.83 -3.50 16.56
CA ASP A 140 -10.58 -4.84 17.10
C ASP A 140 -9.28 -5.45 16.55
N SER A 141 -8.69 -4.83 15.53
CA SER A 141 -7.43 -5.25 14.93
C SER A 141 -6.25 -5.00 15.87
N ARG A 142 -5.32 -5.96 15.96
CA ARG A 142 -4.03 -5.79 16.65
C ARG A 142 -3.15 -4.67 16.07
N TYR A 143 -3.49 -4.16 14.89
CA TYR A 143 -2.78 -3.07 14.22
C TYR A 143 -3.45 -1.71 14.39
N PHE A 144 -4.58 -1.63 15.09
CA PHE A 144 -5.27 -0.38 15.33
C PHE A 144 -4.36 0.65 16.02
N ARG A 145 -4.33 1.86 15.47
CA ARG A 145 -3.46 2.98 15.88
C ARG A 145 -1.95 2.68 15.81
N GLN A 146 -1.53 1.65 15.07
CA GLN A 146 -0.13 1.34 14.82
C GLN A 146 0.34 1.93 13.50
N VAL A 147 1.61 2.35 13.43
CA VAL A 147 2.27 2.61 12.15
C VAL A 147 2.50 1.28 11.44
N VAL A 148 1.85 1.09 10.30
CA VAL A 148 1.84 -0.16 9.53
C VAL A 148 2.64 -0.07 8.24
N SER A 149 3.04 1.13 7.80
CA SER A 149 3.96 1.30 6.68
C SER A 149 4.79 2.56 6.83
N ILE A 150 5.99 2.52 6.26
CA ILE A 150 6.86 3.69 6.12
C ILE A 150 7.50 3.71 4.73
N PHE A 151 7.83 4.90 4.24
CA PHE A 151 8.64 5.08 3.05
C PHE A 151 9.56 6.30 3.23
N PRO A 152 10.88 6.11 3.36
CA PRO A 152 11.83 7.21 3.50
C PRO A 152 12.08 7.93 2.15
N PHE A 153 12.12 9.26 2.14
CA PHE A 153 12.41 10.06 0.93
C PHE A 153 13.91 10.34 0.71
N HIS A 154 14.78 9.63 1.41
CA HIS A 154 16.23 9.83 1.34
C HIS A 154 16.96 8.68 0.62
N ALA A 155 18.26 8.90 0.37
CA ALA A 155 19.14 7.98 -0.36
C ALA A 155 18.63 7.62 -1.76
N GLY A 156 18.31 8.64 -2.56
CA GLY A 156 17.91 8.49 -3.97
C GLY A 156 16.51 7.92 -4.21
N ARG A 157 15.75 7.61 -3.15
CA ARG A 157 14.39 7.07 -3.27
C ARG A 157 13.39 8.17 -3.60
N THR A 158 12.68 7.99 -4.70
CA THR A 158 11.51 8.78 -5.09
C THR A 158 10.27 7.93 -4.86
N LEU A 159 9.20 8.53 -4.37
CA LEU A 159 7.89 7.88 -4.28
C LEU A 159 7.12 8.14 -5.58
N ASP A 160 6.82 7.10 -6.35
CA ASP A 160 5.97 7.18 -7.54
C ASP A 160 4.54 6.64 -7.29
N SER A 161 3.66 6.75 -8.29
CA SER A 161 2.27 6.31 -8.16
C SER A 161 2.16 4.80 -7.96
N PHE A 162 3.02 4.01 -8.60
CA PHE A 162 3.06 2.56 -8.44
C PHE A 162 3.43 2.16 -7.00
N GLN A 163 4.42 2.82 -6.40
CA GLN A 163 4.85 2.57 -5.03
C GLN A 163 3.81 3.03 -4.02
N LEU A 164 3.22 4.21 -4.19
CA LEU A 164 2.15 4.69 -3.32
C LEU A 164 0.92 3.76 -3.39
N ARG A 165 0.50 3.38 -4.61
CA ARG A 165 -0.53 2.36 -4.83
C ARG A 165 -0.19 1.06 -4.13
N THR A 166 1.07 0.61 -4.23
CA THR A 166 1.52 -0.61 -3.57
C THR A 166 1.35 -0.48 -2.06
N LEU A 167 1.85 0.59 -1.42
CA LEU A 167 1.73 0.83 0.02
C LEU A 167 0.26 0.81 0.50
N LEU A 168 -0.63 1.47 -0.23
CA LEU A 168 -2.06 1.55 0.10
C LEU A 168 -2.79 0.20 -0.03
N THR A 169 -2.29 -0.70 -0.89
CA THR A 169 -2.93 -1.99 -1.20
C THR A 169 -2.21 -3.20 -0.59
N LEU A 170 -1.23 -2.98 0.29
CA LEU A 170 -0.62 -4.04 1.08
C LEU A 170 -1.68 -4.69 2.00
N PRO A 171 -1.57 -6.01 2.29
CA PRO A 171 -2.46 -6.68 3.23
C PRO A 171 -2.36 -6.09 4.64
N SER A 172 -3.40 -6.30 5.45
CA SER A 172 -3.34 -5.97 6.88
C SER A 172 -2.22 -6.78 7.54
N GLY A 173 -1.33 -6.10 8.24
CA GLY A 173 -0.06 -6.66 8.71
C GLY A 173 0.71 -5.67 9.57
N SER A 174 1.70 -6.17 10.30
CA SER A 174 2.62 -5.32 11.07
C SER A 174 3.48 -4.47 10.13
N LEU A 175 4.17 -3.48 10.70
CA LEU A 175 5.12 -2.67 9.95
C LEU A 175 6.16 -3.52 9.21
N THR A 176 6.71 -4.56 9.85
CA THR A 176 7.75 -5.41 9.30
C THR A 176 7.22 -6.32 8.19
N GLN A 177 6.04 -6.91 8.39
CA GLN A 177 5.34 -7.71 7.38
C GLN A 177 5.10 -6.88 6.12
N ARG A 178 4.46 -5.71 6.27
CA ARG A 178 4.12 -4.83 5.15
C ARG A 178 5.35 -4.28 4.44
N THR A 179 6.42 -3.96 5.16
CA THR A 179 7.67 -3.49 4.55
C THR A 179 8.30 -4.58 3.67
N LEU A 180 8.33 -5.83 4.13
CA LEU A 180 8.90 -6.93 3.35
C LEU A 180 8.03 -7.28 2.14
N VAL A 181 6.69 -7.28 2.28
CA VAL A 181 5.76 -7.45 1.15
C VAL A 181 5.92 -6.33 0.13
N PHE A 182 6.09 -5.08 0.59
CA PHE A 182 6.39 -3.95 -0.29
C PHE A 182 7.66 -4.20 -1.10
N ALA A 183 8.77 -4.57 -0.44
CA ALA A 183 10.05 -4.85 -1.10
C ALA A 183 9.92 -5.93 -2.19
N VAL A 184 9.14 -6.98 -1.94
CA VAL A 184 8.85 -8.02 -2.94
C VAL A 184 8.02 -7.45 -4.10
N ARG A 185 6.90 -6.77 -3.82
CA ARG A 185 5.99 -6.24 -4.85
C ARG A 185 6.62 -5.18 -5.74
N THR A 186 7.56 -4.40 -5.22
CA THR A 186 8.25 -3.34 -5.97
C THR A 186 9.58 -3.78 -6.56
N HIS A 187 9.96 -5.05 -6.44
CA HIS A 187 11.17 -5.56 -7.06
C HIS A 187 11.06 -5.44 -8.61
N PRO A 188 12.13 -5.03 -9.33
CA PRO A 188 12.08 -4.80 -10.78
C PRO A 188 11.56 -5.98 -11.61
N GLU A 189 11.85 -7.22 -11.17
CA GLU A 189 11.41 -8.44 -11.84
C GLU A 189 9.96 -8.87 -11.52
N ARG A 190 9.22 -8.10 -10.71
CA ARG A 190 7.79 -8.33 -10.39
C ARG A 190 7.47 -9.78 -9.96
N PRO A 191 8.11 -10.28 -8.89
CA PRO A 191 7.86 -11.63 -8.38
C PRO A 191 6.38 -11.87 -8.04
N GLN A 192 5.87 -13.05 -8.35
CA GLN A 192 4.42 -13.33 -8.31
C GLN A 192 3.91 -13.81 -6.95
N SER A 193 4.79 -14.23 -6.04
CA SER A 193 4.40 -14.75 -4.71
C SER A 193 3.56 -13.75 -3.90
N ALA A 194 3.95 -12.46 -3.88
CA ALA A 194 3.23 -11.42 -3.15
C ALA A 194 1.95 -10.92 -3.85
N LEU A 195 1.61 -11.48 -5.01
CA LEU A 195 0.32 -11.30 -5.69
C LEU A 195 -0.69 -12.39 -5.36
N ALA A 196 -0.27 -13.44 -4.64
CA ALA A 196 -1.14 -14.50 -4.15
C ALA A 196 -2.08 -14.02 -3.01
N SER A 197 -2.83 -14.93 -2.39
CA SER A 197 -3.67 -14.57 -1.24
C SER A 197 -2.85 -14.49 0.04
N TRP A 198 -2.93 -13.37 0.75
CA TRP A 198 -2.35 -13.25 2.09
C TRP A 198 -3.01 -14.25 3.04
N HIS A 199 -2.23 -15.06 3.73
CA HIS A 199 -2.75 -16.10 4.62
C HIS A 199 -2.33 -15.87 6.08
N PRO A 200 -3.27 -15.65 7.02
CA PRO A 200 -2.94 -15.32 8.42
C PRO A 200 -2.03 -16.33 9.11
N VAL A 201 -2.23 -17.64 8.86
CA VAL A 201 -1.35 -18.68 9.42
C VAL A 201 0.07 -18.53 8.88
N LEU A 202 0.26 -18.32 7.58
CA LEU A 202 1.60 -18.19 7.00
C LEU A 202 2.30 -16.92 7.50
N ALA A 203 1.55 -15.84 7.68
CA ALA A 203 2.05 -14.60 8.24
C ALA A 203 2.49 -14.75 9.71
N ALA A 204 1.71 -15.47 10.52
CA ALA A 204 2.04 -15.77 11.91
C ALA A 204 3.26 -16.70 12.03
N GLU A 205 3.39 -17.67 11.14
CA GLU A 205 4.55 -18.57 11.08
C GLU A 205 5.82 -17.84 10.64
N ALA A 206 5.72 -16.97 9.63
CA ALA A 206 6.83 -16.12 9.21
C ALA A 206 7.25 -15.16 10.34
N GLU A 207 6.29 -14.59 11.06
CA GLU A 207 6.52 -13.74 12.23
C GLU A 207 7.24 -14.50 13.35
N SER A 208 6.73 -15.68 13.72
CA SER A 208 7.33 -16.52 14.75
C SER A 208 8.75 -16.95 14.40
N HIS A 209 8.98 -17.38 13.15
CA HIS A 209 10.29 -17.87 12.72
C HIS A 209 11.32 -16.74 12.55
N SER A 210 10.92 -15.60 12.01
CA SER A 210 11.77 -14.40 11.99
C SER A 210 12.17 -13.98 13.40
N GLY A 211 11.23 -14.05 14.35
CA GLY A 211 11.49 -13.79 15.76
C GLY A 211 12.46 -14.79 16.39
N HIS A 212 12.30 -16.08 16.07
CA HIS A 212 13.23 -17.11 16.52
C HIS A 212 14.66 -16.87 16.00
N GLN A 213 14.82 -16.65 14.68
CA GLN A 213 16.11 -16.36 14.05
C GLN A 213 16.78 -15.13 14.70
N ALA A 214 16.02 -14.05 14.91
CA ALA A 214 16.50 -12.83 15.56
C ALA A 214 16.93 -13.05 17.03
N ASN A 215 16.23 -13.92 17.76
CA ASN A 215 16.53 -14.23 19.16
C ASN A 215 17.82 -15.03 19.30
N ILE A 216 18.07 -15.98 18.40
CA ILE A 216 19.29 -16.82 18.43
C ILE A 216 20.45 -16.20 17.64
N GLY A 217 20.19 -15.15 16.85
CA GLY A 217 21.19 -14.47 16.02
C GLY A 217 21.69 -15.32 14.85
N LEU A 218 20.85 -16.22 14.32
CA LEU A 218 21.24 -17.16 13.27
C LEU A 218 20.11 -17.32 12.24
N GLN A 219 20.46 -17.17 10.97
CA GLN A 219 19.57 -17.46 9.83
C GLN A 219 19.52 -18.96 9.56
N GLY A 220 18.33 -19.51 9.30
CA GLY A 220 18.21 -20.92 8.92
C GLY A 220 16.79 -21.45 8.86
N HIS A 221 16.65 -22.67 8.33
CA HIS A 221 15.40 -23.43 8.28
C HIS A 221 15.18 -24.24 9.57
N HIS A 222 15.31 -23.60 10.73
CA HIS A 222 15.26 -24.28 12.02
C HIS A 222 13.97 -25.08 12.20
N GLN A 223 14.11 -26.35 12.61
CA GLN A 223 13.00 -27.28 12.85
C GLN A 223 12.03 -27.42 11.65
N TRP A 224 12.51 -27.17 10.42
CA TRP A 224 11.65 -27.07 9.24
C TRP A 224 10.81 -28.32 9.00
N GLU A 225 11.33 -29.53 9.17
CA GLU A 225 10.54 -30.76 8.96
C GLU A 225 9.25 -30.77 9.80
N SER A 226 9.36 -30.48 11.10
CA SER A 226 8.20 -30.42 12.00
C SER A 226 7.24 -29.28 11.65
N ARG A 227 7.78 -28.09 11.30
CA ARG A 227 6.98 -26.93 10.91
C ARG A 227 6.29 -27.18 9.56
N PHE A 228 6.97 -27.81 8.61
CA PHE A 228 6.47 -28.14 7.28
C PHE A 228 5.20 -28.99 7.37
N HIS A 229 5.22 -30.09 8.12
CA HIS A 229 4.03 -30.95 8.27
C HIS A 229 2.87 -30.21 8.93
N ARG A 230 3.15 -29.47 10.00
CA ARG A 230 2.15 -28.69 10.73
C ARG A 230 1.52 -27.60 9.88
N ILE A 231 2.35 -26.79 9.21
CA ILE A 231 1.90 -25.69 8.35
C ILE A 231 1.13 -26.24 7.15
N SER A 232 1.66 -27.28 6.49
CA SER A 232 1.01 -27.88 5.33
C SER A 232 -0.36 -28.45 5.68
N GLY A 233 -0.50 -29.07 6.85
CA GLY A 233 -1.80 -29.53 7.37
C GLY A 233 -2.79 -28.40 7.65
N GLN A 234 -2.31 -27.25 8.15
CA GLN A 234 -3.17 -26.09 8.44
C GLN A 234 -3.64 -25.35 7.19
N ILE A 235 -2.81 -25.27 6.15
CA ILE A 235 -3.15 -24.55 4.91
C ILE A 235 -3.76 -25.47 3.83
N GLY A 236 -3.73 -26.79 4.04
CA GLY A 236 -4.23 -27.78 3.09
C GLY A 236 -3.43 -27.86 1.78
N SER A 237 -2.16 -27.44 1.80
CA SER A 237 -1.26 -27.52 0.64
C SER A 237 0.21 -27.57 1.06
N THR A 238 1.11 -27.84 0.11
CA THR A 238 2.54 -27.95 0.42
C THR A 238 3.16 -26.59 0.74
N ALA A 239 3.72 -26.46 1.94
CA ALA A 239 4.43 -25.27 2.36
C ALA A 239 5.85 -25.20 1.77
N THR A 240 6.34 -24.01 1.44
CA THR A 240 7.74 -23.73 1.09
C THR A 240 8.23 -22.51 1.87
N GLU A 241 9.47 -22.54 2.36
CA GLU A 241 10.08 -21.45 3.13
C GLU A 241 11.32 -20.89 2.43
N VAL A 242 11.50 -19.58 2.54
CA VAL A 242 12.76 -18.89 2.23
C VAL A 242 13.16 -18.05 3.44
N CYS A 243 14.45 -18.04 3.75
CA CYS A 243 15.02 -17.25 4.84
C CYS A 243 16.17 -16.40 4.31
N ALA A 244 16.36 -15.22 4.89
CA ALA A 244 17.50 -14.35 4.62
C ALA A 244 17.84 -13.53 5.85
N GLU A 245 19.03 -12.97 5.88
CA GLU A 245 19.42 -11.94 6.83
C GLU A 245 19.96 -10.71 6.11
N SER A 246 19.87 -9.55 6.77
CA SER A 246 20.40 -8.29 6.29
C SER A 246 21.85 -8.07 6.76
N TRP A 247 22.48 -6.99 6.29
CA TRP A 247 23.74 -6.55 6.91
C TRP A 247 23.49 -5.87 8.27
N PRO A 248 24.47 -5.94 9.21
CA PRO A 248 24.37 -5.24 10.48
C PRO A 248 24.15 -3.72 10.33
N GLY A 249 23.26 -3.17 11.14
CA GLY A 249 23.04 -1.71 11.23
C GLY A 249 22.13 -1.13 10.15
N GLN A 250 21.61 -1.96 9.23
CA GLN A 250 20.63 -1.48 8.25
C GLN A 250 19.29 -1.11 8.92
N GLY A 251 18.70 0.00 8.49
CA GLY A 251 17.33 0.35 8.86
C GLY A 251 16.32 -0.59 8.19
N LEU A 252 15.13 -0.73 8.79
CA LEU A 252 14.06 -1.66 8.36
C LEU A 252 13.85 -1.68 6.84
N PHE A 253 13.65 -0.53 6.22
CA PHE A 253 13.36 -0.45 4.78
C PHE A 253 14.53 -0.92 3.91
N ALA A 254 15.77 -0.54 4.26
CA ALA A 254 16.96 -0.99 3.53
C ALA A 254 17.20 -2.49 3.72
N ALA A 255 17.01 -2.99 4.93
CA ALA A 255 17.14 -4.40 5.25
C ALA A 255 16.11 -5.27 4.51
N ALA A 256 14.88 -4.79 4.33
CA ALA A 256 13.86 -5.51 3.56
C ALA A 256 14.26 -5.65 2.08
N LEU A 257 14.74 -4.57 1.47
CA LEU A 257 15.26 -4.60 0.09
C LEU A 257 16.46 -5.54 -0.04
N GLU A 258 17.39 -5.51 0.93
CA GLU A 258 18.55 -6.40 0.96
C GLU A 258 18.13 -7.87 1.08
N CYS A 259 17.18 -8.22 1.96
CA CYS A 259 16.71 -9.59 2.10
C CYS A 259 16.10 -10.14 0.80
N VAL A 260 15.31 -9.31 0.11
CA VAL A 260 14.75 -9.68 -1.21
C VAL A 260 15.85 -9.81 -2.25
N HIS A 261 16.86 -8.94 -2.24
CA HIS A 261 18.04 -9.06 -3.10
C HIS A 261 18.80 -10.37 -2.84
N SER A 262 19.03 -10.75 -1.58
CA SER A 262 19.66 -12.01 -1.20
C SER A 262 18.89 -13.24 -1.68
N TRP A 263 17.56 -13.23 -1.58
CA TRP A 263 16.74 -14.29 -2.18
C TRP A 263 16.89 -14.34 -3.70
N ARG A 264 16.99 -13.19 -4.36
CA ARG A 264 17.18 -13.11 -5.80
C ARG A 264 18.53 -13.69 -6.28
N GLN A 265 19.56 -13.74 -5.43
CA GLN A 265 20.85 -14.34 -5.78
C GLN A 265 20.86 -15.88 -5.69
N SER A 266 19.82 -16.50 -5.13
CA SER A 266 19.70 -17.96 -5.03
C SER A 266 18.59 -18.46 -5.95
N SER A 267 18.92 -19.33 -6.91
CA SER A 267 17.92 -19.89 -7.83
C SER A 267 16.79 -20.65 -7.10
N GLY A 268 17.13 -21.36 -6.02
CA GLY A 268 16.16 -22.07 -5.18
C GLY A 268 15.19 -21.13 -4.46
N HIS A 269 15.72 -20.09 -3.79
CA HIS A 269 14.88 -19.08 -3.13
C HIS A 269 14.07 -18.28 -4.16
N TRP A 270 14.71 -17.85 -5.24
CA TRP A 270 14.07 -17.05 -6.26
C TRP A 270 12.98 -17.80 -6.99
N SER A 271 13.11 -19.12 -7.21
CA SER A 271 12.02 -19.92 -7.78
C SER A 271 10.76 -19.87 -6.92
N ALA A 272 10.88 -19.90 -5.59
CA ALA A 272 9.74 -19.77 -4.68
C ALA A 272 9.18 -18.34 -4.66
N VAL A 273 10.04 -17.32 -4.59
CA VAL A 273 9.62 -15.91 -4.51
C VAL A 273 9.04 -15.40 -5.84
N SER A 274 9.67 -15.71 -6.97
CA SER A 274 9.22 -15.27 -8.29
C SER A 274 8.03 -16.06 -8.82
N GLY A 275 7.90 -17.33 -8.41
CA GLY A 275 6.85 -18.23 -8.86
C GLY A 275 5.46 -17.86 -8.38
N ARG A 276 4.44 -18.40 -9.08
CA ARG A 276 3.04 -18.32 -8.64
C ARG A 276 2.86 -19.12 -7.37
N GLN A 277 2.22 -18.50 -6.39
CA GLN A 277 1.78 -19.15 -5.15
C GLN A 277 0.27 -19.00 -5.03
N ARG A 278 -0.39 -19.87 -4.26
CA ARG A 278 -1.81 -19.69 -3.89
C ARG A 278 -1.93 -18.83 -2.64
N LEU A 279 -1.05 -19.08 -1.68
CA LEU A 279 -1.02 -18.46 -0.37
C LEU A 279 0.37 -17.91 -0.08
N PHE A 280 0.47 -16.80 0.65
CA PHE A 280 1.75 -16.28 1.10
C PHE A 280 1.67 -15.62 2.49
N GLY A 281 2.81 -15.59 3.18
CA GLY A 281 3.07 -14.81 4.39
C GLY A 281 4.54 -14.42 4.46
N TYR A 282 4.82 -13.22 4.93
CA TYR A 282 6.17 -12.66 5.08
C TYR A 282 6.28 -11.95 6.40
N ASP A 283 7.44 -12.03 7.06
CA ASP A 283 7.83 -11.11 8.13
C ASP A 283 9.35 -10.99 8.21
N MET A 284 9.83 -10.01 8.98
CA MET A 284 11.23 -9.89 9.39
C MET A 284 11.33 -9.30 10.80
N LYS A 285 12.36 -9.69 11.57
CA LYS A 285 12.60 -9.16 12.92
C LYS A 285 14.07 -8.76 13.11
N LEU A 286 14.30 -7.72 13.91
CA LEU A 286 15.62 -7.22 14.24
C LEU A 286 16.21 -8.03 15.42
N GLY A 287 17.37 -8.64 15.20
CA GLY A 287 18.17 -9.26 16.25
C GLY A 287 18.96 -8.23 17.06
N ARG A 288 19.40 -8.62 18.26
CA ARG A 288 20.22 -7.76 19.15
C ARG A 288 21.59 -7.41 18.57
N ASN A 289 22.05 -8.19 17.60
CA ASN A 289 23.26 -7.96 16.82
C ASN A 289 23.08 -6.92 15.70
N GLY A 290 21.90 -6.28 15.59
CA GLY A 290 21.64 -5.26 14.58
C GLY A 290 21.36 -5.82 13.18
N ILE A 291 21.14 -7.13 13.06
CA ILE A 291 20.80 -7.83 11.81
C ILE A 291 19.30 -8.08 11.76
N TRP A 292 18.68 -7.87 10.59
CA TRP A 292 17.30 -8.27 10.37
C TRP A 292 17.25 -9.69 9.79
N TYR A 293 16.34 -10.50 10.32
CA TYR A 293 16.09 -11.86 9.85
C TYR A 293 14.73 -11.92 9.20
N ALA A 294 14.68 -12.29 7.92
CA ALA A 294 13.47 -12.34 7.12
C ALA A 294 13.05 -13.79 6.84
N THR A 295 11.74 -14.01 6.80
CA THR A 295 11.13 -15.28 6.42
C THR A 295 9.98 -15.02 5.45
N GLY A 296 9.94 -15.78 4.36
CA GLY A 296 8.78 -15.91 3.47
C GLY A 296 8.29 -17.35 3.47
N ILE A 297 6.98 -17.54 3.61
CA ILE A 297 6.34 -18.87 3.57
C ILE A 297 5.21 -18.84 2.54
N PHE A 298 5.14 -19.89 1.73
CA PHE A 298 4.22 -20.01 0.60
C PHE A 298 3.43 -21.30 0.67
N GLY A 299 2.17 -21.26 0.22
CA GLY A 299 1.36 -22.44 -0.08
C GLY A 299 1.16 -22.55 -1.59
N ARG A 300 1.54 -23.71 -2.16
CA ARG A 300 1.35 -24.03 -3.58
C ARG A 300 -0.06 -24.54 -3.89
#